data_AF-A0A142YLS1-F1
#
_entry.id   AF-A0A142YLS1-F1
#
_cell.length_a   1.000
_cell.length_b   1.000
_cell.length_c   1.000
_cell.angle_alpha   90.00
_cell.angle_beta   90.00
_cell.angle_gamma   90.00
#
_symmetry.space_group_name_H-M   'P 1'
#
loop_
_entity.id
_entity.type
_entity.pdbx_description
1 polymer ?
#
loop_
_entity_poly.entity_id
_entity_poly.type
_entity_poly.pdbx_seq_one_letter_code
_entity_poly.pdbx_strand_id
1 'polypeptide(L)'
;MAEMTPGTALRQLKQAHATLKKARQLMRTARENPTFGPRVMDAGWEALMQAHRLMAEIPRSAVDEEVLTQQLSVQRYATSLLVRLRRLLRKGEVGPDDLDDLDGDDE
;
A
#
# COMPACT_ATOMS: atom_id res chain seq x y z
N MET A 1 3.51 26.60 -1.97
CA MET A 1 3.02 25.25 -2.33
C MET A 1 1.50 25.35 -2.41
N ALA A 2 0.85 24.79 -3.43
CA ALA A 2 -0.61 24.86 -3.52
C ALA A 2 -1.21 24.35 -2.20
N GLU A 3 -2.10 25.13 -1.59
CA GLU A 3 -2.73 24.77 -0.32
C GLU A 3 -3.57 23.51 -0.55
N MET A 4 -3.01 22.35 -0.20
CA MET A 4 -3.74 21.10 -0.20
C MET A 4 -4.89 21.22 0.79
N THR A 5 -6.12 21.00 0.33
CA THR A 5 -7.29 20.97 1.20
C THR A 5 -7.49 19.56 1.77
N PRO A 6 -8.19 19.40 2.92
CA PRO A 6 -8.45 18.08 3.49
C PRO A 6 -9.15 17.14 2.50
N GLY A 7 -10.17 17.62 1.77
CA GLY A 7 -10.84 16.83 0.74
C GLY A 7 -9.92 16.40 -0.43
N THR A 8 -8.90 17.18 -0.75
CA THR A 8 -7.89 16.79 -1.76
C THR A 8 -6.94 15.74 -1.19
N ALA A 9 -6.45 15.92 0.04
CA ALA A 9 -5.63 14.94 0.74
C ALA A 9 -6.35 13.59 0.85
N LEU A 10 -7.62 13.60 1.25
CA LEU A 10 -8.43 12.39 1.40
C LEU A 10 -8.58 11.63 0.07
N ARG A 11 -8.86 12.32 -1.04
CA ARG A 11 -8.96 11.69 -2.37
C ARG A 11 -7.63 11.07 -2.80
N GLN A 12 -6.52 11.79 -2.61
CA GLN A 12 -5.20 11.28 -2.95
C GLN A 12 -4.83 10.06 -2.10
N LEU A 13 -5.15 10.08 -0.79
CA LEU A 13 -4.92 8.93 0.09
C LEU A 13 -5.77 7.72 -0.29
N LYS A 14 -7.04 7.91 -0.65
CA LYS A 14 -7.91 6.83 -1.16
C LYS A 14 -7.34 6.22 -2.45
N GLN A 15 -6.81 7.04 -3.35
CA GLN A 15 -6.14 6.57 -4.56
C GLN A 15 -4.85 5.79 -4.26
N ALA A 16 -4.03 6.28 -3.32
CA ALA A 16 -2.83 5.57 -2.87
C ALA A 16 -3.19 4.23 -2.23
N HIS A 17 -4.23 4.19 -1.39
CA HIS A 17 -4.73 2.95 -0.79
C HIS A 17 -5.15 1.93 -1.86
N ALA A 18 -5.91 2.35 -2.88
CA ALA A 18 -6.31 1.48 -3.98
C ALA A 18 -5.09 0.96 -4.78
N THR A 19 -4.05 1.79 -4.93
CA THR A 19 -2.79 1.39 -5.58
C THR A 19 -2.06 0.31 -4.78
N LEU A 20 -2.00 0.45 -3.45
CA LEU A 20 -1.45 -0.58 -2.56
C LEU A 20 -2.25 -1.88 -2.61
N LYS A 21 -3.61 -1.81 -2.65
CA LYS A 21 -4.48 -2.99 -2.84
C LYS A 21 -4.13 -3.71 -4.15
N LYS A 22 -3.98 -2.99 -5.26
CA LYS A 22 -3.59 -3.54 -6.57
C LYS A 22 -2.19 -4.17 -6.54
N ALA A 23 -1.22 -3.52 -5.91
CA ALA A 23 0.13 -4.07 -5.77
C ALA A 23 0.13 -5.38 -4.95
N ARG A 24 -0.64 -5.45 -3.85
CA ARG A 24 -0.86 -6.70 -3.11
C ARG A 24 -1.46 -7.79 -3.99
N GLN A 25 -2.45 -7.47 -4.81
CA GLN A 25 -3.08 -8.46 -5.70
C GLN A 25 -2.08 -8.98 -6.75
N LEU A 26 -1.22 -8.12 -7.29
CA LEU A 26 -0.17 -8.49 -8.24
C LEU A 26 0.88 -9.44 -7.60
N MET A 27 1.10 -9.37 -6.29
CA MET A 27 1.96 -10.33 -5.58
C MET A 27 1.40 -11.76 -5.63
N ARG A 28 0.07 -11.92 -5.72
CA ARG A 28 -0.56 -13.23 -5.84
C ARG A 28 -0.26 -13.87 -7.19
N THR A 29 -0.21 -13.08 -8.27
CA THR A 29 0.15 -13.62 -9.59
C THR A 29 1.63 -13.94 -9.74
N ALA A 30 2.53 -13.22 -9.06
CA ALA A 30 3.95 -13.61 -9.01
C ALA A 30 4.19 -14.95 -8.29
N ARG A 31 3.31 -15.32 -7.34
CA ARG A 31 3.34 -16.64 -6.70
C ARG A 31 3.04 -17.76 -7.70
N GLU A 32 2.09 -17.52 -8.60
CA GLU A 32 1.65 -18.50 -9.61
C GLU A 32 2.66 -18.63 -10.75
N ASN A 33 3.45 -17.59 -11.02
CA ASN A 33 4.50 -17.62 -12.03
C ASN A 33 5.74 -16.83 -11.57
N PRO A 34 6.79 -17.54 -11.08
CA PRO A 34 8.01 -16.95 -10.55
C PRO A 34 8.76 -16.00 -11.52
N THR A 35 8.55 -16.15 -12.82
CA THR A 35 9.16 -15.30 -13.86
C THR A 35 8.77 -13.82 -13.71
N PHE A 36 7.61 -13.53 -13.14
CA PHE A 36 7.15 -12.16 -12.90
C PHE A 36 7.71 -11.55 -11.59
N GLY A 37 8.40 -12.33 -10.75
CA GLY A 37 8.89 -11.91 -9.44
C GLY A 37 9.60 -10.55 -9.43
N PRO A 38 10.60 -10.30 -10.29
CA PRO A 38 11.30 -9.01 -10.34
C PRO A 38 10.38 -7.82 -10.69
N ARG A 39 9.53 -7.97 -11.71
CA ARG A 39 8.59 -6.90 -12.11
C ARG A 39 7.57 -6.59 -11.01
N VAL A 40 7.14 -7.63 -10.32
CA VAL A 40 6.18 -7.49 -9.21
C VAL A 40 6.84 -6.84 -8.00
N MET A 41 8.10 -7.18 -7.71
CA MET A 41 8.93 -6.47 -6.71
C MET A 41 8.98 -4.97 -7.00
N ASP A 42 9.35 -4.59 -8.23
CA ASP A 42 9.48 -3.18 -8.63
C ASP A 42 8.15 -2.43 -8.48
N ALA A 43 7.05 -3.01 -8.98
CA ALA A 43 5.72 -2.41 -8.87
C ALA A 43 5.26 -2.25 -7.41
N GLY A 44 5.54 -3.24 -6.56
CA GLY A 44 5.22 -3.16 -5.14
C GLY A 44 6.06 -2.10 -4.41
N TRP A 45 7.34 -1.99 -4.76
CA TRP A 45 8.24 -0.97 -4.19
C TRP A 45 7.83 0.44 -4.62
N GLU A 46 7.47 0.63 -5.89
CA GLU A 46 6.97 1.91 -6.40
C GLU A 46 5.68 2.35 -5.69
N ALA A 47 4.73 1.43 -5.49
CA ALA A 47 3.49 1.71 -4.76
C ALA A 47 3.76 2.16 -3.31
N LEU A 48 4.73 1.55 -2.63
CA LEU A 48 5.14 1.97 -1.29
C LEU A 48 5.75 3.37 -1.29
N MET A 49 6.68 3.64 -2.21
CA MET A 49 7.31 4.96 -2.31
C MET A 49 6.26 6.05 -2.57
N GLN A 50 5.32 5.81 -3.49
CA GLN A 50 4.26 6.76 -3.80
C GLN A 50 3.38 7.04 -2.57
N ALA A 51 2.94 6.00 -1.87
CA ALA A 51 2.10 6.17 -0.68
C ALA A 51 2.82 6.92 0.45
N HIS A 52 4.08 6.59 0.72
CA HIS A 52 4.87 7.25 1.76
C HIS A 52 5.20 8.71 1.43
N ARG A 53 5.56 9.01 0.17
CA ARG A 53 5.78 10.40 -0.27
C ARG A 53 4.51 11.23 -0.10
N LEU A 54 3.38 10.73 -0.59
CA LEU A 54 2.10 11.41 -0.43
C LEU A 54 1.79 11.71 1.04
N MET A 55 1.92 10.71 1.93
CA MET A 55 1.65 10.92 3.36
C MET A 55 2.56 11.98 3.98
N ALA A 56 3.83 12.04 3.58
CA ALA A 56 4.79 13.02 4.07
C ALA A 56 4.54 14.44 3.51
N GLU A 57 3.93 14.56 2.33
CA GLU A 57 3.64 15.83 1.65
C GLU A 57 2.34 16.50 2.14
N ILE A 58 1.47 15.79 2.85
CA ILE A 58 0.22 16.36 3.37
C ILE A 58 0.55 17.39 4.47
N PRO A 59 0.23 18.69 4.26
CA PRO A 59 0.52 19.73 5.24
C PRO A 59 -0.44 19.64 6.44
N ARG A 60 -0.01 20.13 7.61
CA ARG A 60 -0.84 20.12 8.83
C ARG A 60 -2.21 20.80 8.64
N SER A 61 -2.30 21.82 7.79
CA SER A 61 -3.56 22.53 7.47
C SER A 61 -4.58 21.66 6.73
N ALA A 62 -4.14 20.56 6.09
CA ALA A 62 -4.99 19.62 5.37
C ALA A 62 -5.38 18.40 6.21
N VAL A 63 -5.01 18.36 7.50
CA VAL A 63 -5.22 17.20 8.37
C VAL A 63 -6.45 17.40 9.24
N ASP A 64 -7.48 16.59 8.97
CA ASP A 64 -8.67 16.36 9.79
C ASP A 64 -8.80 14.88 10.18
N GLU A 65 -9.87 14.52 10.90
CA GLU A 65 -10.10 13.16 11.39
C GLU A 65 -10.25 12.13 10.26
N GLU A 66 -10.93 12.48 9.16
CA GLU A 66 -11.08 11.59 8.00
C GLU A 66 -9.74 11.33 7.30
N VAL A 67 -8.92 12.37 7.14
CA VAL A 67 -7.57 12.26 6.58
C VAL A 67 -6.70 11.38 7.46
N LEU A 68 -6.71 11.57 8.79
CA LEU A 68 -5.97 10.71 9.72
C LEU A 68 -6.43 9.25 9.66
N THR A 69 -7.74 9.01 9.66
CA THR A 69 -8.33 7.68 9.53
C THR A 69 -7.88 7.00 8.25
N GLN A 70 -7.91 7.73 7.13
CA GLN A 70 -7.46 7.19 5.85
C GLN A 70 -5.94 6.95 5.80
N GLN A 71 -5.13 7.79 6.46
CA GLN A 71 -3.69 7.56 6.60
C GLN A 71 -3.40 6.26 7.35
N LEU A 72 -4.13 5.96 8.44
CA LEU A 72 -3.99 4.69 9.16
C LEU A 72 -4.27 3.49 8.25
N SER A 73 -5.35 3.54 7.46
CA SER A 73 -5.66 2.49 6.48
C SER A 73 -4.55 2.31 5.44
N VAL A 74 -4.00 3.42 4.91
CA VAL A 74 -2.86 3.38 3.98
C VAL A 74 -1.63 2.75 4.65
N GLN A 75 -1.31 3.13 5.89
CA GLN A 75 -0.16 2.59 6.63
C GLN A 75 -0.29 1.08 6.93
N ARG A 76 -1.49 0.60 7.29
CA ARG A 76 -1.75 -0.84 7.49
C ARG A 76 -1.44 -1.61 6.20
N TYR A 77 -1.93 -1.13 5.06
CA TYR A 77 -1.70 -1.78 3.76
C TYR A 77 -0.25 -1.67 3.29
N ALA A 78 0.42 -0.53 3.48
CA ALA A 78 1.82 -0.34 3.14
C ALA A 78 2.72 -1.31 3.95
N THR A 79 2.49 -1.41 5.26
CA THR A 79 3.21 -2.35 6.13
C THR A 79 3.01 -3.80 5.67
N SER A 80 1.76 -4.17 5.40
CA SER A 80 1.40 -5.51 4.92
C SER A 80 2.05 -5.84 3.55
N LEU A 81 2.17 -4.86 2.66
CA LEU A 81 2.85 -5.03 1.37
C LEU A 81 4.37 -5.15 1.55
N LEU A 82 5.00 -4.33 2.38
CA LEU A 82 6.43 -4.39 2.65
C LEU A 82 6.85 -5.76 3.23
N VAL A 83 6.03 -6.33 4.12
CA VAL A 83 6.24 -7.69 4.65
C VAL A 83 6.22 -8.72 3.51
N ARG A 84 5.28 -8.61 2.56
CA ARG A 84 5.19 -9.53 1.40
C ARG A 84 6.39 -9.38 0.46
N LEU A 85 6.83 -8.16 0.16
CA LEU A 85 8.04 -7.91 -0.63
C LEU A 85 9.27 -8.55 0.03
N ARG A 86 9.45 -8.34 1.34
CA ARG A 86 10.55 -8.96 2.09
C ARG A 86 10.53 -10.49 1.98
N ARG A 87 9.34 -11.10 2.00
CA ARG A 87 9.18 -12.56 1.86
C ARG A 87 9.52 -13.03 0.43
N LEU A 88 9.06 -12.29 -0.58
CA LEU A 88 9.38 -12.54 -1.99
C LEU A 88 10.91 -12.55 -2.22
N LEU A 89 11.64 -11.58 -1.65
CA LEU A 89 13.12 -11.56 -1.71
C LEU A 89 13.78 -12.76 -1.01
N ARG A 90 13.22 -13.23 0.11
CA ARG A 90 13.84 -14.29 0.93
C ARG A 90 13.64 -15.69 0.36
N LYS A 91 12.49 -15.98 -0.25
CA LYS A 91 12.10 -17.36 -0.60
C LYS A 91 11.84 -17.57 -2.09
N GLY A 92 11.67 -16.50 -2.88
CA GLY A 92 11.02 -16.62 -4.20
C GLY A 92 9.56 -17.11 -4.12
N GLU A 93 9.06 -17.48 -2.95
CA GLU A 93 7.73 -18.03 -2.69
C GLU A 93 6.95 -17.16 -1.72
N VAL A 94 5.75 -16.79 -2.14
CA VAL A 94 4.71 -16.23 -1.27
C VAL A 94 3.95 -17.42 -0.67
N GLY A 95 4.34 -17.89 0.53
CA GLY A 95 3.70 -19.02 1.20
C GLY A 95 2.23 -18.77 1.59
N PRO A 96 1.41 -19.82 1.77
CA PRO A 96 -0.03 -19.73 2.02
C PRO A 96 -0.46 -19.19 3.40
N ASP A 97 0.45 -19.12 4.39
CA ASP A 97 0.05 -19.14 5.81
C ASP A 97 -0.43 -17.83 6.45
N ASP A 98 -0.55 -16.70 5.76
CA ASP A 98 -0.90 -15.43 6.47
C ASP A 98 -1.87 -14.53 5.67
N LEU A 99 -2.93 -15.10 5.09
CA LEU A 99 -4.01 -14.30 4.49
C LEU A 99 -5.14 -13.97 5.47
N ASP A 100 -5.23 -14.62 6.63
CA ASP A 100 -6.40 -14.45 7.51
C ASP A 100 -6.34 -13.28 8.51
N ASP A 101 -5.16 -12.70 8.78
CA ASP A 101 -5.05 -11.75 9.91
C ASP A 101 -5.34 -10.26 9.58
N LEU A 102 -5.60 -9.89 8.32
CA LEU A 102 -5.74 -8.47 7.95
C LEU A 102 -6.86 -8.11 6.96
N ASP A 103 -7.62 -9.09 6.46
CA ASP A 103 -8.74 -8.84 5.53
C ASP A 103 -10.11 -8.80 6.27
N GLY A 104 -10.12 -8.83 7.61
CA GLY A 104 -11.34 -8.82 8.44
C GLY A 104 -11.82 -7.44 8.90
N ASP A 105 -11.73 -6.40 8.07
CA ASP A 105 -12.20 -5.05 8.46
C ASP A 105 -12.54 -4.16 7.25
N ASP A 106 -13.19 -4.72 6.22
CA ASP A 106 -13.88 -3.96 5.17
C ASP A 106 -15.40 -4.28 5.28
N GLU A 107 -16.07 -3.74 6.31
CA GLU A 107 -17.51 -3.39 6.31
C GLU A 107 -17.67 -1.90 6.65
#